data_AF-A0A0G1NGN9-F1
#
_entry.id   AF-A0A0G1NGN9-F1
#
_cell.length_a   1.000
_cell.length_b   1.000
_cell.length_c   1.000
_cell.angle_alpha   90.00
_cell.angle_beta   90.00
_cell.angle_gamma   90.00
#
_symmetry.space_group_name_H-M   'P 1'
#
loop_
_entity.id
_entity.type
_entity.pdbx_description
1 polymer ?
#
loop_
_entity_poly.entity_id
_entity_poly.type
_entity_poly.pdbx_seq_one_letter_code
_entity_poly.pdbx_strand_id
1 'polypeptide(L)'
;MVYGAIAGMVKSLGDPYTVFFEPQEAKRFEDDSKGSFEGIGAEIGIKKGVLTVIAPLEETPAKKAGLMAGDKILKIDDTITADLTIEEAVRLIRGTKGTEVVLTVSRDAWTETKEIKIARDVIKVPILKLEFKGDLAYLRLYQFTENSSEEFTKAAGTILASPAKGIVLDLRNNPGGYLDKAVDIAGWFLAQGQVVAMEDFGNGQKETFYSAGPAKLAEYKTVILVNQGSASASEILAGALKENRGLKLIGEKTYGKGSVQQLFDFNDGSSLKVTVAKWLTPNGRSISDEGLEADVKVELKAEDLEKNLDPQLDKAIELLKEQITNNK
;
A
#
# COMPACT_ATOMS: atom_id res chain seq x y z
N MET A 1 -17.47 19.59 -20.54
CA MET A 1 -17.09 19.46 -21.97
C MET A 1 -15.58 19.43 -22.15
N VAL A 2 -14.85 20.45 -21.65
CA VAL A 2 -13.37 20.51 -21.77
C VAL A 2 -12.68 19.34 -21.06
N TYR A 3 -12.97 19.08 -19.78
CA TYR A 3 -12.37 17.96 -19.04
C TYR A 3 -12.67 16.59 -19.68
N GLY A 4 -13.91 16.38 -20.15
CA GLY A 4 -14.26 15.17 -20.88
C GLY A 4 -13.46 14.97 -22.18
N ALA A 5 -13.15 16.04 -22.90
CA ALA A 5 -12.29 15.97 -24.10
C ALA A 5 -10.84 15.63 -23.74
N ILE A 6 -10.29 16.26 -22.68
CA ILE A 6 -8.94 15.96 -22.18
C ILE A 6 -8.84 14.50 -21.72
N ALA A 7 -9.79 14.05 -20.88
CA ALA A 7 -9.86 12.67 -20.43
C ALA A 7 -9.95 11.68 -21.59
N GLY A 8 -10.70 12.01 -22.64
CA GLY A 8 -10.78 11.22 -23.88
C GLY A 8 -9.43 11.12 -24.62
N MET A 9 -8.71 12.24 -24.76
CA MET A 9 -7.37 12.24 -25.37
C MET A 9 -6.37 11.41 -24.57
N VAL A 10 -6.36 11.58 -23.24
CA VAL A 10 -5.49 10.83 -22.34
C VAL A 10 -5.76 9.33 -22.42
N LYS A 11 -7.03 8.93 -22.40
CA LYS A 11 -7.44 7.52 -22.54
C LYS A 11 -7.00 6.90 -23.88
N SER A 12 -6.86 7.71 -24.94
CA SER A 12 -6.43 7.22 -26.26
C SER A 12 -4.99 6.71 -26.30
N LEU A 13 -4.16 7.04 -25.30
CA LEU A 13 -2.79 6.54 -25.18
C LEU A 13 -2.73 5.04 -24.88
N GLY A 14 -3.84 4.42 -24.43
CA GLY A 14 -3.90 3.00 -24.09
C GLY A 14 -3.10 2.62 -22.84
N ASP A 15 -2.46 3.58 -22.17
CA ASP A 15 -1.76 3.38 -20.91
C ASP A 15 -2.72 3.58 -19.72
N PRO A 16 -3.04 2.52 -18.95
CA PRO A 16 -3.95 2.63 -17.81
C PRO A 16 -3.42 3.49 -16.66
N TYR A 17 -2.12 3.83 -16.66
CA TYR A 17 -1.50 4.64 -15.62
C TYR A 17 -1.44 6.13 -15.95
N THR A 18 -1.71 6.49 -17.20
CA THR A 18 -1.79 7.89 -17.64
C THR A 18 -3.24 8.38 -17.51
N VAL A 19 -3.48 9.31 -16.58
CA VAL A 19 -4.82 9.70 -16.12
C VAL A 19 -4.89 11.21 -15.96
N PHE A 20 -5.98 11.82 -16.45
CA PHE A 20 -6.33 13.19 -16.14
C PHE A 20 -7.29 13.20 -14.96
N PHE A 21 -6.99 14.01 -13.95
CA PHE A 21 -7.79 14.21 -12.76
C PHE A 21 -8.42 15.58 -12.81
N GLU A 22 -9.76 15.64 -12.75
CA GLU A 22 -10.45 16.90 -12.50
C GLU A 22 -10.10 17.46 -11.11
N PRO A 23 -10.36 18.74 -10.79
CA PRO A 23 -9.86 19.35 -9.56
C PRO A 23 -10.21 18.62 -8.25
N GLN A 24 -11.42 18.05 -8.16
CA GLN A 24 -11.81 17.24 -7.00
C GLN A 24 -11.13 15.85 -6.96
N GLU A 25 -10.77 15.29 -8.11
CA GLU A 25 -10.04 14.02 -8.20
C GLU A 25 -8.56 14.23 -7.88
N ALA A 26 -7.97 15.32 -8.37
CA ALA A 26 -6.58 15.69 -8.12
C ALA A 26 -6.35 15.87 -6.62
N LYS A 27 -7.21 16.66 -5.95
CA LYS A 27 -7.15 16.84 -4.49
C LYS A 27 -7.27 15.51 -3.73
N ARG A 28 -8.19 14.63 -4.14
CA ARG A 28 -8.35 13.32 -3.50
C ARG A 28 -7.12 12.43 -3.70
N PHE A 29 -6.56 12.43 -4.90
CA PHE A 29 -5.34 11.69 -5.20
C PHE A 29 -4.16 12.19 -4.35
N GLU A 30 -4.04 13.50 -4.16
CA GLU A 30 -3.02 14.11 -3.30
C GLU A 30 -3.21 13.71 -1.82
N ASP A 31 -4.43 13.81 -1.29
CA ASP A 31 -4.77 13.40 0.09
C ASP A 31 -4.47 11.91 0.33
N ASP A 32 -4.87 11.05 -0.62
CA ASP A 32 -4.59 9.60 -0.56
C ASP A 32 -3.08 9.32 -0.60
N SER A 33 -2.33 10.07 -1.42
CA SER A 33 -0.87 9.91 -1.53
C SER A 33 -0.14 10.36 -0.27
N LYS A 34 -0.65 11.37 0.45
CA LYS A 34 -0.13 11.78 1.76
C LYS A 34 -0.41 10.76 2.87
N GLY A 35 -1.30 9.79 2.64
CA GLY A 35 -1.71 8.83 3.67
C GLY A 35 -2.62 9.43 4.73
N SER A 36 -3.20 10.60 4.47
CA SER A 36 -4.22 11.21 5.31
C SER A 36 -5.35 11.74 4.45
N PHE A 37 -6.55 11.20 4.66
CA PHE A 37 -7.75 11.65 3.96
C PHE A 37 -8.86 11.98 4.96
N GLU A 38 -9.78 12.85 4.55
CA GLU A 38 -10.94 13.21 5.37
C GLU A 38 -12.12 12.29 5.07
N GLY A 39 -12.67 11.67 6.12
CA GLY A 39 -13.77 10.73 6.00
C GLY A 39 -14.10 10.09 7.33
N ILE A 40 -14.69 8.89 7.29
CA ILE A 40 -15.14 8.19 8.49
C ILE A 40 -14.16 7.12 8.99
N GLY A 41 -13.23 6.67 8.15
CA GLY A 41 -12.25 5.64 8.50
C GLY A 41 -12.82 4.22 8.52
N ALA A 42 -13.43 3.80 7.41
CA ALA A 42 -13.90 2.43 7.23
C ALA A 42 -13.49 1.90 5.85
N GLU A 43 -13.11 0.63 5.81
CA GLU A 43 -12.98 -0.14 4.58
C GLU A 43 -14.35 -0.65 4.16
N ILE A 44 -14.72 -0.40 2.90
CA ILE A 44 -16.00 -0.78 2.31
C ILE A 44 -15.75 -1.56 1.02
N GLY A 45 -16.68 -2.45 0.70
CA GLY A 45 -16.64 -3.23 -0.52
C GLY A 45 -18.02 -3.73 -0.91
N ILE A 46 -18.15 -4.28 -2.10
CA ILE A 46 -19.41 -4.89 -2.56
C ILE A 46 -19.35 -6.39 -2.27
N LYS A 47 -20.23 -6.87 -1.39
CA LYS A 47 -20.39 -8.31 -1.10
C LYS A 47 -21.77 -8.76 -1.54
N LYS A 48 -21.81 -9.73 -2.46
CA LYS A 48 -23.06 -10.24 -3.06
C LYS A 48 -23.96 -9.12 -3.62
N GLY A 49 -23.34 -8.11 -4.25
CA GLY A 49 -24.06 -6.98 -4.86
C GLY A 49 -24.51 -5.88 -3.89
N VAL A 50 -24.14 -5.94 -2.61
CA VAL A 50 -24.52 -4.93 -1.61
C VAL A 50 -23.29 -4.24 -1.04
N LEU A 51 -23.34 -2.91 -0.95
CA LEU A 51 -22.30 -2.13 -0.30
C LEU A 51 -22.22 -2.50 1.19
N THR A 52 -21.05 -2.99 1.60
CA THR A 52 -20.82 -3.62 2.90
C THR A 52 -19.56 -3.07 3.53
N VAL A 53 -19.59 -2.83 4.84
CA VAL A 53 -18.41 -2.52 5.65
C VAL A 53 -17.57 -3.78 5.78
N ILE A 54 -16.35 -3.74 5.27
CA ILE A 54 -15.38 -4.82 5.46
C ILE A 54 -14.83 -4.72 6.87
N ALA A 55 -14.29 -3.57 7.23
CA ALA A 55 -13.80 -3.30 8.59
C ALA A 55 -13.77 -1.80 8.88
N PRO A 56 -14.27 -1.35 10.05
CA PRO A 56 -13.93 -0.03 10.56
C PRO A 56 -12.45 -0.02 10.98
N LEU A 57 -11.74 1.06 10.67
CA LEU A 57 -10.34 1.23 11.11
C LEU A 57 -10.31 1.56 12.61
N GLU A 58 -9.31 1.07 13.33
CA GLU A 58 -9.17 1.35 14.75
C GLU A 58 -8.96 2.85 15.01
N GLU A 59 -9.45 3.33 16.17
CA GLU A 59 -9.38 4.73 16.60
C GLU A 59 -10.08 5.78 15.70
N THR A 60 -10.83 5.34 14.68
CA THR A 60 -11.52 6.24 13.73
C THR A 60 -12.97 6.58 14.11
N PRO A 61 -13.58 7.63 13.51
CA PRO A 61 -14.97 7.98 13.72
C PRO A 61 -15.97 6.84 13.46
N ALA A 62 -15.76 6.03 12.41
CA ALA A 62 -16.64 4.91 12.09
C ALA A 62 -16.68 3.86 13.21
N LYS A 63 -15.51 3.50 13.77
CA LYS A 63 -15.42 2.59 14.91
C LYS A 63 -16.12 3.17 16.14
N LYS A 64 -15.86 4.45 16.45
CA LYS A 64 -16.45 5.17 17.60
C LYS A 64 -17.97 5.30 17.49
N ALA A 65 -18.49 5.44 16.27
CA ALA A 65 -19.93 5.49 15.99
C ALA A 65 -20.61 4.10 16.03
N GLY A 66 -19.86 3.03 16.26
CA GLY A 66 -20.40 1.68 16.41
C GLY A 66 -20.65 0.94 15.10
N LEU A 67 -20.06 1.40 13.99
CA LEU A 67 -20.03 0.65 12.73
C LEU A 67 -19.23 -0.64 12.91
N MET A 68 -19.65 -1.74 12.29
CA MET A 68 -19.07 -3.07 12.45
C MET A 68 -18.81 -3.73 11.10
N ALA A 69 -17.86 -4.67 11.08
CA ALA A 69 -17.65 -5.55 9.93
C ALA A 69 -18.95 -6.31 9.60
N GLY A 70 -19.29 -6.36 8.31
CA GLY A 70 -20.52 -6.99 7.81
C GLY A 70 -21.75 -6.09 7.77
N ASP A 71 -21.67 -4.85 8.29
CA ASP A 71 -22.76 -3.88 8.16
C ASP A 71 -23.06 -3.56 6.69
N LYS A 72 -24.32 -3.69 6.29
CA LYS A 72 -24.78 -3.35 4.93
C LYS A 72 -25.23 -1.90 4.91
N ILE A 73 -24.59 -1.08 4.09
CA ILE A 73 -24.90 0.35 3.93
C ILE A 73 -25.95 0.46 2.83
N LEU A 74 -27.19 0.79 3.18
CA LEU A 74 -28.32 0.89 2.25
C LEU A 74 -28.54 2.31 1.72
N LYS A 75 -28.20 3.32 2.54
CA LYS A 75 -28.19 4.72 2.13
C LYS A 75 -26.99 5.46 2.71
N ILE A 76 -26.53 6.46 1.96
CA ILE A 76 -25.57 7.48 2.39
C ILE A 76 -26.29 8.81 2.26
N ASP A 77 -26.57 9.44 3.40
CA ASP A 77 -27.53 10.53 3.55
C ASP A 77 -28.87 10.15 2.87
N ASP A 78 -29.30 10.92 1.88
CA ASP A 78 -30.54 10.64 1.14
C ASP A 78 -30.37 9.68 -0.05
N THR A 79 -29.13 9.30 -0.38
CA THR A 79 -28.81 8.53 -1.59
C THR A 79 -28.83 7.03 -1.34
N ILE A 80 -29.57 6.27 -2.15
CA ILE A 80 -29.61 4.80 -2.10
C ILE A 80 -28.33 4.22 -2.71
N THR A 81 -27.77 3.19 -2.08
CA THR A 81 -26.46 2.63 -2.47
C THR A 81 -26.51 1.48 -3.47
N ALA A 82 -27.71 0.96 -3.79
CA ALA A 82 -27.88 -0.26 -4.58
C ALA A 82 -27.22 -0.20 -5.98
N ASP A 83 -27.25 0.98 -6.62
CA ASP A 83 -26.71 1.19 -7.96
C ASP A 83 -25.37 1.95 -7.96
N LEU A 84 -24.83 2.26 -6.78
CA LEU A 84 -23.57 2.98 -6.68
C LEU A 84 -22.38 2.04 -6.90
N THR A 85 -21.41 2.53 -7.67
CA THR A 85 -20.05 2.00 -7.65
C THR A 85 -19.40 2.25 -6.28
N ILE A 86 -18.33 1.51 -5.98
CA ILE A 86 -17.55 1.73 -4.76
C ILE A 86 -16.99 3.16 -4.76
N GLU A 87 -16.49 3.64 -5.89
CA GLU A 87 -15.93 4.98 -6.04
C GLU A 87 -16.96 6.07 -5.75
N GLU A 88 -18.20 5.93 -6.22
CA GLU A 88 -19.29 6.86 -5.93
C GLU A 88 -19.67 6.85 -4.45
N ALA A 89 -19.77 5.66 -3.85
CA ALA A 89 -20.04 5.53 -2.42
C ALA A 89 -18.93 6.19 -1.58
N VAL A 90 -17.66 5.96 -1.91
CA VAL A 90 -16.51 6.63 -1.26
C VAL A 90 -16.62 8.14 -1.40
N ARG A 91 -17.04 8.65 -2.57
CA ARG A 91 -17.18 10.09 -2.83
C ARG A 91 -18.26 10.74 -1.96
N LEU A 92 -19.34 10.03 -1.65
CA LEU A 92 -20.40 10.50 -0.73
C LEU A 92 -19.99 10.41 0.74
N ILE A 93 -19.26 9.35 1.10
CA ILE A 93 -18.81 9.12 2.49
C ILE A 93 -17.70 10.08 2.88
N ARG A 94 -16.75 10.36 1.98
CA ARG A 94 -15.70 11.37 2.19
C ARG A 94 -16.28 12.78 2.15
N GLY A 95 -15.57 13.71 2.76
CA GLY A 95 -16.04 15.09 2.86
C GLY A 95 -15.27 15.84 3.94
N THR A 96 -15.53 17.13 4.05
CA THR A 96 -14.75 18.02 4.90
C THR A 96 -14.78 17.61 6.37
N LYS A 97 -13.64 17.65 7.05
CA LYS A 97 -13.53 17.44 8.49
C LYS A 97 -14.58 18.25 9.26
N GLY A 98 -15.21 17.60 10.24
CA GLY A 98 -16.22 18.20 11.12
C GLY A 98 -17.62 18.22 10.53
N THR A 99 -17.79 17.93 9.23
CA THR A 99 -19.12 17.66 8.65
C THR A 99 -19.57 16.25 9.03
N GLU A 100 -20.88 15.99 8.99
CA GLU A 100 -21.45 14.68 9.28
C GLU A 100 -21.90 13.97 8.01
N VAL A 101 -21.88 12.64 8.05
CA VAL A 101 -22.56 11.76 7.10
C VAL A 101 -23.50 10.83 7.87
N VAL A 102 -24.67 10.57 7.31
CA VAL A 102 -25.65 9.65 7.89
C VAL A 102 -25.66 8.36 7.07
N LEU A 103 -25.35 7.23 7.69
CA LEU A 103 -25.43 5.92 7.05
C LEU A 103 -26.68 5.19 7.52
N THR A 104 -27.57 4.81 6.61
CA THR A 104 -28.65 3.85 6.92
C THR A 104 -28.10 2.43 6.80
N VAL A 105 -27.97 1.76 7.94
CA VAL A 105 -27.29 0.47 8.05
C VAL A 105 -28.27 -0.64 8.40
N SER A 106 -28.11 -1.78 7.72
CA SER A 106 -28.70 -3.07 8.10
C SER A 106 -27.61 -3.98 8.68
N ARG A 107 -27.85 -4.51 9.87
CA ARG A 107 -26.99 -5.48 10.55
C ARG A 107 -27.80 -6.74 10.80
N ASP A 108 -27.24 -7.93 10.57
CA ASP A 108 -27.98 -9.19 10.64
C ASP A 108 -28.62 -9.44 12.03
N ALA A 109 -28.05 -8.88 13.10
CA ALA A 109 -28.60 -8.95 14.45
C ALA A 109 -29.77 -7.97 14.71
N TRP A 110 -30.13 -7.11 13.75
CA TRP A 110 -31.22 -6.14 13.87
C TRP A 110 -32.42 -6.55 13.02
N THR A 111 -33.62 -6.31 13.56
CA THR A 111 -34.89 -6.52 12.85
C THR A 111 -35.23 -5.35 11.92
N GLU A 112 -34.67 -4.17 12.18
CA GLU A 112 -34.90 -2.94 11.42
C GLU A 112 -33.57 -2.24 11.13
N THR A 113 -33.53 -1.45 10.06
CA THR A 113 -32.38 -0.61 9.72
C THR A 113 -32.23 0.54 10.70
N LYS A 114 -30.99 0.98 10.96
CA LYS A 114 -30.73 2.16 11.81
C LYS A 114 -29.87 3.17 11.10
N GLU A 115 -30.09 4.43 11.43
CA GLU A 115 -29.21 5.51 11.01
C GLU A 115 -28.04 5.64 11.99
N ILE A 116 -26.83 5.69 11.45
CA ILE A 116 -25.61 5.97 12.20
C ILE A 116 -25.05 7.29 11.67
N LYS A 117 -25.02 8.30 12.53
CA LYS A 117 -24.41 9.60 12.24
C LYS A 117 -22.92 9.55 12.58
N ILE A 118 -22.08 9.94 11.63
CA ILE A 118 -20.63 9.88 11.79
C ILE A 118 -20.04 11.23 11.39
N ALA A 119 -19.35 11.87 12.33
CA ALA A 119 -18.57 13.06 12.04
C ALA A 119 -17.30 12.67 11.28
N ARG A 120 -17.06 13.32 10.14
CA ARG A 120 -15.84 13.13 9.34
C ARG A 120 -14.64 13.73 10.07
N ASP A 121 -13.51 13.03 10.03
CA ASP A 121 -12.24 13.52 10.56
C ASP A 121 -11.09 13.13 9.62
N VAL A 122 -9.90 13.64 9.90
CA VAL A 122 -8.68 13.21 9.23
C VAL A 122 -8.34 11.80 9.69
N ILE A 123 -8.41 10.86 8.75
CA ILE A 123 -8.08 9.46 8.97
C ILE A 123 -6.60 9.29 8.65
N LYS A 124 -5.85 8.84 9.66
CA LYS A 124 -4.45 8.43 9.49
C LYS A 124 -4.41 6.92 9.33
N VAL A 125 -4.06 6.46 8.14
CA VAL A 125 -3.85 5.03 7.91
C VAL A 125 -2.48 4.66 8.50
N PRO A 126 -2.36 3.57 9.27
CA PRO A 126 -1.07 3.12 9.76
C PRO A 126 -0.14 2.84 8.57
N ILE A 127 1.02 3.49 8.58
CA ILE A 127 2.03 3.35 7.51
C ILE A 127 2.73 2.00 7.62
N LEU A 128 3.04 1.59 8.85
CA LEU A 128 3.66 0.33 9.16
C LEU A 128 3.14 -0.24 10.47
N LYS A 129 3.43 -1.52 10.70
CA LYS A 129 3.20 -2.23 11.96
C LYS A 129 4.44 -3.03 12.30
N LEU A 130 4.93 -2.88 13.53
CA LEU A 130 6.02 -3.66 14.09
C LEU A 130 5.50 -4.55 15.21
N GLU A 131 5.77 -5.85 15.14
CA GLU A 131 5.51 -6.83 16.19
C GLU A 131 6.74 -7.71 16.42
N PHE A 132 6.92 -8.22 17.63
CA PHE A 132 7.97 -9.19 17.94
C PHE A 132 7.39 -10.59 18.09
N LYS A 133 7.96 -11.54 17.36
CA LYS A 133 7.61 -12.97 17.40
C LYS A 133 8.81 -13.76 17.91
N GLY A 134 8.99 -13.78 19.22
CA GLY A 134 10.19 -14.34 19.85
C GLY A 134 11.42 -13.48 19.57
N ASP A 135 12.43 -14.05 18.91
CA ASP A 135 13.66 -13.36 18.49
C ASP A 135 13.58 -12.79 17.06
N LEU A 136 12.38 -12.65 16.50
CA LEU A 136 12.16 -12.07 15.19
C LEU A 136 11.34 -10.77 15.28
N ALA A 137 11.74 -9.77 14.51
CA ALA A 137 10.94 -8.59 14.24
C ALA A 137 10.08 -8.83 12.99
N TYR A 138 8.76 -8.77 13.14
CA TYR A 138 7.82 -8.74 12.03
C TYR A 138 7.44 -7.29 11.74
N LEU A 139 7.89 -6.78 10.61
CA LEU A 139 7.68 -5.40 10.17
C LEU A 139 6.84 -5.41 8.90
N ARG A 140 5.56 -5.05 9.01
CA ARG A 140 4.67 -4.87 7.87
C ARG A 140 4.64 -3.42 7.44
N LEU A 141 4.95 -3.15 6.19
CA LEU A 141 4.84 -1.82 5.59
C LEU A 141 3.62 -1.82 4.67
N TYR A 142 2.60 -1.02 5.01
CA TYR A 142 1.34 -0.99 4.26
C TYR A 142 1.43 -0.12 3.01
N GLN A 143 2.18 0.98 3.07
CA GLN A 143 2.32 1.92 1.96
C GLN A 143 3.56 2.81 2.13
N PHE A 144 4.04 3.40 1.03
CA PHE A 144 5.11 4.39 1.00
C PHE A 144 4.51 5.81 0.91
N THR A 145 4.16 6.41 2.04
CA THR A 145 3.62 7.77 2.15
C THR A 145 4.69 8.76 2.58
N GLU A 146 4.34 10.05 2.65
CA GLU A 146 5.28 11.12 3.00
C GLU A 146 6.03 10.88 4.32
N ASN A 147 5.36 10.28 5.31
CA ASN A 147 5.92 10.04 6.64
C ASN A 147 6.58 8.66 6.79
N SER A 148 6.68 7.85 5.73
CA SER A 148 7.22 6.49 5.80
C SER A 148 8.65 6.42 6.28
N SER A 149 9.54 7.33 5.85
CA SER A 149 10.95 7.32 6.27
C SER A 149 11.08 7.58 7.78
N GLU A 150 10.25 8.46 8.36
CA GLU A 150 10.26 8.76 9.79
C GLU A 150 9.75 7.58 10.62
N GLU A 151 8.59 7.02 10.25
CA GLU A 151 8.03 5.87 10.95
C GLU A 151 8.95 4.64 10.85
N PHE A 152 9.56 4.42 9.68
CA PHE A 152 10.53 3.33 9.52
C PHE A 152 11.77 3.56 10.39
N THR A 153 12.24 4.80 10.52
CA THR A 153 13.36 5.15 11.42
C THR A 153 13.05 4.79 12.87
N LYS A 154 11.83 5.09 13.35
CA LYS A 154 11.38 4.70 14.69
C LYS A 154 11.36 3.17 14.84
N ALA A 155 10.73 2.47 13.89
CA ALA A 155 10.66 1.01 13.89
C ALA A 155 12.05 0.36 13.87
N ALA A 156 12.96 0.85 13.02
CA ALA A 156 14.34 0.37 12.95
C ALA A 156 15.10 0.62 14.26
N GLY A 157 14.91 1.77 14.91
CA GLY A 157 15.46 2.05 16.23
C GLY A 157 14.96 1.06 17.29
N THR A 158 13.66 0.73 17.28
CA THR A 158 13.08 -0.29 18.16
C THR A 158 13.66 -1.68 17.89
N ILE A 159 13.86 -2.06 16.61
CA ILE A 159 14.49 -3.34 16.25
C ILE A 159 15.93 -3.40 16.76
N LEU A 160 16.72 -2.34 16.55
CA LEU A 160 18.12 -2.25 16.99
C LEU A 160 18.27 -2.32 18.52
N ALA A 161 17.29 -1.82 19.27
CA ALA A 161 17.26 -1.90 20.73
C ALA A 161 16.68 -3.22 21.27
N SER A 162 16.21 -4.11 20.39
CA SER A 162 15.58 -5.38 20.76
C SER A 162 16.55 -6.56 20.68
N PRO A 163 16.25 -7.71 21.32
CA PRO A 163 17.04 -8.94 21.16
C PRO A 163 16.75 -9.66 19.83
N ALA A 164 16.04 -9.04 18.89
CA ALA A 164 15.72 -9.67 17.61
C ALA A 164 16.99 -9.98 16.80
N LYS A 165 16.97 -11.11 16.09
CA LYS A 165 18.07 -11.63 15.28
C LYS A 165 17.71 -11.73 13.80
N GLY A 166 16.42 -11.61 13.49
CA GLY A 166 15.92 -11.64 12.13
C GLY A 166 14.74 -10.71 11.93
N ILE A 167 14.50 -10.34 10.68
CA ILE A 167 13.45 -9.44 10.24
C ILE A 167 12.61 -10.13 9.18
N VAL A 168 11.31 -10.22 9.40
CA VAL A 168 10.34 -10.47 8.33
C VAL A 168 9.85 -9.10 7.85
N LEU A 169 10.23 -8.71 6.64
CA LEU A 169 9.73 -7.51 5.99
C LEU A 169 8.49 -7.87 5.16
N ASP A 170 7.31 -7.50 5.63
CA ASP A 170 6.06 -7.82 4.95
C ASP A 170 5.59 -6.66 4.05
N LEU A 171 5.62 -6.90 2.74
CA LEU A 171 5.17 -6.00 1.67
C LEU A 171 3.90 -6.50 0.99
N ARG A 172 3.22 -7.51 1.53
CA ARG A 172 1.97 -8.05 0.97
C ARG A 172 0.87 -6.99 0.99
N ASN A 173 0.17 -6.88 -0.13
CA ASN A 173 -0.88 -5.88 -0.35
C ASN A 173 -0.41 -4.42 -0.19
N ASN A 174 0.88 -4.16 -0.37
CA ASN A 174 1.42 -2.80 -0.41
C ASN A 174 1.51 -2.31 -1.87
N PRO A 175 0.62 -1.39 -2.30
CA PRO A 175 0.54 -0.93 -3.69
C PRO A 175 1.70 -0.01 -4.10
N GLY A 176 2.65 0.24 -3.20
CA GLY A 176 3.77 1.13 -3.41
C GLY A 176 3.51 2.52 -2.80
N GLY A 177 3.85 3.55 -3.55
CA GLY A 177 3.82 4.94 -3.12
C GLY A 177 5.07 5.67 -3.59
N TYR A 178 5.58 6.60 -2.77
CA TYR A 178 6.72 7.43 -3.16
C TYR A 178 8.03 6.65 -3.28
N LEU A 179 8.75 6.84 -4.40
CA LEU A 179 10.04 6.21 -4.69
C LEU A 179 11.10 6.58 -3.66
N ASP A 180 11.24 7.87 -3.38
CA ASP A 180 12.29 8.39 -2.48
C ASP A 180 12.19 7.72 -1.10
N LYS A 181 10.97 7.43 -0.63
CA LYS A 181 10.73 6.68 0.60
C LYS A 181 11.18 5.22 0.49
N ALA A 182 11.01 4.58 -0.65
CA ALA A 182 11.57 3.24 -0.87
C ALA A 182 13.10 3.25 -0.90
N VAL A 183 13.72 4.27 -1.49
CA VAL A 183 15.18 4.45 -1.51
C VAL A 183 15.73 4.70 -0.10
N ASP A 184 15.08 5.58 0.67
CA ASP A 184 15.41 5.85 2.07
C ASP A 184 15.33 4.58 2.92
N ILE A 185 14.23 3.83 2.80
CA ILE A 185 14.01 2.58 3.53
C ILE A 185 15.03 1.52 3.11
N ALA A 186 15.37 1.41 1.81
CA ALA A 186 16.41 0.52 1.33
C ALA A 186 17.76 0.83 1.97
N GLY A 187 18.05 2.11 2.27
CA GLY A 187 19.28 2.54 2.94
C GLY A 187 19.47 2.03 4.37
N TRP A 188 18.43 1.54 5.03
CA TRP A 188 18.59 0.82 6.30
C TRP A 188 19.25 -0.53 6.13
N PHE A 189 19.13 -1.14 4.95
CA PHE A 189 19.68 -2.46 4.64
C PHE A 189 20.89 -2.39 3.71
N LEU A 190 21.02 -1.33 2.90
CA LEU A 190 22.05 -1.17 1.87
C LEU A 190 23.00 -0.04 2.23
N ALA A 191 24.30 -0.28 2.04
CA ALA A 191 25.34 0.70 2.24
C ALA A 191 25.30 1.83 1.20
N GLN A 192 25.91 2.95 1.56
CA GLN A 192 26.03 4.10 0.67
C GLN A 192 26.65 3.71 -0.69
N GLY A 193 26.03 4.17 -1.77
CA GLY A 193 26.50 3.96 -3.15
C GLY A 193 26.01 2.66 -3.80
N GLN A 194 25.30 1.79 -3.08
CA GLN A 194 24.60 0.66 -3.71
C GLN A 194 23.39 1.15 -4.50
N VAL A 195 23.19 0.61 -5.71
CA VAL A 195 22.04 0.97 -6.55
C VAL A 195 20.77 0.39 -5.96
N VAL A 196 19.72 1.19 -5.88
CA VAL A 196 18.37 0.78 -5.45
C VAL A 196 17.47 0.56 -6.66
N ALA A 197 17.43 1.53 -7.57
CA ALA A 197 16.61 1.49 -8.78
C ALA A 197 17.20 2.37 -9.88
N MET A 198 16.71 2.21 -11.10
CA MET A 198 16.96 3.14 -12.20
C MET A 198 15.66 3.51 -12.89
N GLU A 199 15.55 4.73 -13.39
CA GLU A 199 14.54 5.16 -14.35
C GLU A 199 15.13 5.13 -15.76
N ASP A 200 14.42 4.50 -16.70
CA ASP A 200 14.74 4.49 -18.12
C ASP A 200 13.66 5.26 -18.89
N PHE A 201 14.03 6.42 -19.42
CA PHE A 201 13.12 7.31 -20.16
C PHE A 201 12.91 6.88 -21.62
N GLY A 202 13.58 5.81 -22.07
CA GLY A 202 13.43 5.25 -23.43
C GLY A 202 14.09 6.07 -24.55
N ASN A 203 14.67 7.23 -24.24
CA ASN A 203 15.42 8.09 -25.18
C ASN A 203 16.95 7.96 -25.01
N GLY A 204 17.41 6.95 -24.27
CA GLY A 204 18.82 6.76 -23.90
C GLY A 204 19.23 7.46 -22.60
N GLN A 205 18.37 8.31 -22.03
CA GLN A 205 18.57 8.88 -20.70
C GLN A 205 18.16 7.87 -19.63
N LYS A 206 19.01 7.73 -18.61
CA LYS A 206 18.72 6.96 -17.40
C LYS A 206 19.06 7.78 -16.17
N GLU A 207 18.24 7.65 -15.14
CA GLU A 207 18.53 8.17 -13.81
C GLU A 207 18.73 7.01 -12.84
N THR A 208 19.79 7.06 -12.04
CA THR A 208 20.13 5.99 -11.10
C THR A 208 19.97 6.48 -9.67
N PHE A 209 19.21 5.74 -8.88
CA PHE A 209 18.97 6.02 -7.47
C PHE A 209 19.88 5.14 -6.61
N TYR A 210 20.69 5.79 -5.78
CA TYR A 210 21.65 5.14 -4.90
C TYR A 210 21.18 5.21 -3.46
N SER A 211 21.49 4.17 -2.68
CA SER A 211 21.37 4.23 -1.23
C SER A 211 22.30 5.30 -0.68
N ALA A 212 21.77 6.14 0.21
CA ALA A 212 22.55 7.06 1.06
C ALA A 212 22.64 6.54 2.52
N GLY A 213 22.14 5.33 2.79
CA GLY A 213 21.89 4.88 4.14
C GLY A 213 23.06 4.15 4.81
N PRO A 214 23.05 4.08 6.16
CA PRO A 214 24.14 3.52 6.94
C PRO A 214 24.13 1.98 7.01
N ALA A 215 23.19 1.30 6.34
CA ALA A 215 23.05 -0.15 6.35
C ALA A 215 22.92 -0.77 7.76
N LYS A 216 22.32 -0.05 8.73
CA LYS A 216 22.25 -0.49 10.14
C LYS A 216 21.52 -1.82 10.36
N LEU A 217 20.64 -2.23 9.45
CA LEU A 217 19.91 -3.50 9.48
C LEU A 217 20.57 -4.58 8.58
N ALA A 218 21.74 -4.31 7.98
CA ALA A 218 22.38 -5.22 7.04
C ALA A 218 22.90 -6.53 7.68
N GLU A 219 23.15 -6.53 8.99
CA GLU A 219 23.58 -7.73 9.73
C GLU A 219 22.42 -8.65 10.12
N TYR A 220 21.18 -8.14 10.08
CA TYR A 220 20.00 -8.95 10.39
C TYR A 220 19.72 -9.91 9.24
N LYS A 221 19.42 -11.18 9.58
CA LYS A 221 18.82 -12.12 8.62
C LYS A 221 17.45 -11.57 8.24
N THR A 222 17.17 -11.47 6.94
CA THR A 222 15.94 -10.84 6.48
C THR A 222 15.32 -11.67 5.36
N VAL A 223 14.00 -11.85 5.43
CA VAL A 223 13.18 -12.38 4.33
C VAL A 223 12.05 -11.41 4.07
N ILE A 224 11.54 -11.42 2.84
CA ILE A 224 10.53 -10.47 2.39
C ILE A 224 9.27 -11.24 2.00
N LEU A 225 8.13 -10.89 2.58
CA LEU A 225 6.83 -11.41 2.15
C LEU A 225 6.27 -10.54 1.04
N VAL A 226 5.83 -11.17 -0.04
CA VAL A 226 5.27 -10.51 -1.23
C VAL A 226 4.07 -11.28 -1.78
N ASN A 227 3.16 -10.57 -2.46
CA ASN A 227 2.05 -11.16 -3.19
C ASN A 227 1.64 -10.28 -4.38
N GLN A 228 0.55 -10.64 -5.07
CA GLN A 228 0.06 -9.88 -6.23
C GLN A 228 -0.36 -8.44 -5.92
N GLY A 229 -0.56 -8.08 -4.65
CA GLY A 229 -0.83 -6.71 -4.22
C GLY A 229 0.44 -5.89 -3.93
N SER A 230 1.62 -6.51 -3.92
CA SER A 230 2.91 -5.83 -3.84
C SER A 230 3.24 -5.19 -5.18
N ALA A 231 3.27 -3.85 -5.26
CA ALA A 231 3.47 -3.13 -6.52
C ALA A 231 4.44 -1.93 -6.39
N SER A 232 5.04 -1.53 -7.50
CA SER A 232 5.77 -0.25 -7.65
C SER A 232 6.88 -0.08 -6.61
N ALA A 233 6.82 0.92 -5.73
CA ALA A 233 7.82 1.16 -4.67
C ALA A 233 8.10 -0.10 -3.81
N SER A 234 7.10 -0.96 -3.58
CA SER A 234 7.28 -2.26 -2.91
C SER A 234 8.17 -3.20 -3.72
N GLU A 235 7.98 -3.25 -5.03
CA GLU A 235 8.79 -4.06 -5.95
C GLU A 235 10.20 -3.51 -6.09
N ILE A 236 10.36 -2.18 -6.07
CA ILE A 236 11.66 -1.53 -6.06
C ILE A 236 12.43 -1.92 -4.79
N LEU A 237 11.83 -1.79 -3.60
CA LEU A 237 12.47 -2.18 -2.35
C LEU A 237 12.82 -3.68 -2.35
N ALA A 238 11.86 -4.55 -2.70
CA ALA A 238 12.06 -5.99 -2.75
C ALA A 238 13.16 -6.38 -3.74
N GLY A 239 13.15 -5.82 -4.95
CA GLY A 239 14.15 -6.05 -6.00
C GLY A 239 15.53 -5.57 -5.59
N ALA A 240 15.63 -4.37 -5.01
CA ALA A 240 16.88 -3.81 -4.51
C ALA A 240 17.53 -4.71 -3.46
N LEU A 241 16.75 -5.17 -2.47
CA LEU A 241 17.24 -6.02 -1.41
C LEU A 241 17.55 -7.45 -1.87
N LYS A 242 16.72 -8.00 -2.77
CA LYS A 242 16.97 -9.31 -3.39
C LYS A 242 18.29 -9.30 -4.16
N GLU A 243 18.52 -8.31 -5.00
CA GLU A 243 19.68 -8.29 -5.90
C GLU A 243 20.97 -7.87 -5.19
N ASN A 244 20.91 -6.90 -4.26
CA ASN A 244 22.11 -6.45 -3.54
C ASN A 244 22.52 -7.37 -2.37
N ARG A 245 21.55 -8.02 -1.69
CA ARG A 245 21.81 -8.82 -0.48
C ARG A 245 21.44 -10.30 -0.61
N GLY A 246 20.86 -10.72 -1.73
CA GLY A 246 20.39 -12.10 -1.90
C GLY A 246 19.20 -12.45 -1.01
N LEU A 247 18.43 -11.46 -0.52
CA LEU A 247 17.29 -11.73 0.35
C LEU A 247 16.23 -12.54 -0.38
N LYS A 248 15.61 -13.48 0.33
CA LYS A 248 14.57 -14.36 -0.22
C LYS A 248 13.20 -13.68 -0.20
N LEU A 249 12.53 -13.73 -1.35
CA LEU A 249 11.12 -13.39 -1.50
C LEU A 249 10.28 -14.64 -1.24
N ILE A 250 9.27 -14.53 -0.37
CA ILE A 250 8.39 -15.63 0.02
C ILE A 250 6.94 -15.21 -0.23
N GLY A 251 6.13 -16.13 -0.73
CA GLY A 251 4.72 -15.90 -1.01
C GLY A 251 4.43 -16.09 -2.49
N GLU A 252 3.88 -15.06 -3.13
CA GLU A 252 3.42 -15.12 -4.52
C GLU A 252 4.08 -14.03 -5.37
N LYS A 253 3.93 -14.18 -6.69
CA LYS A 253 4.41 -13.20 -7.67
C LYS A 253 3.85 -11.80 -7.39
N THR A 254 4.68 -10.78 -7.53
CA THR A 254 4.26 -9.36 -7.38
C THR A 254 3.44 -8.87 -8.58
N TYR A 255 2.88 -7.66 -8.47
CA TYR A 255 1.99 -7.10 -9.46
C TYR A 255 2.63 -6.86 -10.83
N GLY A 256 3.88 -6.36 -10.89
CA GLY A 256 4.57 -6.00 -12.12
C GLY A 256 4.37 -4.54 -12.54
N LYS A 257 4.30 -3.59 -11.61
CA LYS A 257 4.16 -2.16 -11.94
C LYS A 257 5.53 -1.51 -12.04
N GLY A 258 6.14 -1.64 -13.22
CA GLY A 258 7.44 -1.04 -13.54
C GLY A 258 7.37 0.29 -14.29
N SER A 259 6.25 1.02 -14.26
CA SER A 259 6.13 2.34 -14.88
C SER A 259 6.34 3.47 -13.88
N VAL A 260 7.02 4.53 -14.30
CA VAL A 260 7.23 5.78 -13.55
C VAL A 260 6.14 6.75 -13.96
N GLN A 261 5.38 7.27 -13.00
CA GLN A 261 4.41 8.33 -13.26
C GLN A 261 4.89 9.66 -12.69
N GLN A 262 4.74 10.73 -13.48
CA GLN A 262 4.91 12.10 -13.01
C GLN A 262 3.55 12.80 -12.99
N LEU A 263 3.29 13.56 -11.93
CA LEU A 263 2.10 14.40 -11.80
C LEU A 263 2.42 15.82 -12.27
N PHE A 264 1.57 16.36 -13.14
CA PHE A 264 1.62 17.72 -13.64
C PHE A 264 0.36 18.46 -13.20
N ASP A 265 0.50 19.40 -12.29
CA ASP A 265 -0.62 20.19 -11.78
C ASP A 265 -0.91 21.40 -12.66
N PHE A 266 -2.18 21.75 -12.79
CA PHE A 266 -2.66 22.91 -13.54
C PHE A 266 -3.26 23.97 -12.63
N ASN A 267 -3.29 25.21 -13.12
CA ASN A 267 -3.76 26.37 -12.34
C ASN A 267 -5.25 26.31 -11.93
N ASP A 268 -6.05 25.48 -12.59
CA ASP A 268 -7.47 25.27 -12.25
C ASP A 268 -7.68 24.20 -11.17
N GLY A 269 -6.58 23.63 -10.64
CA GLY A 269 -6.57 22.57 -9.64
C GLY A 269 -6.69 21.16 -10.20
N SER A 270 -6.82 20.99 -11.53
CA SER A 270 -6.73 19.68 -12.18
C SER A 270 -5.27 19.21 -12.27
N SER A 271 -5.08 17.91 -12.49
CA SER A 271 -3.74 17.33 -12.66
C SER A 271 -3.70 16.29 -13.76
N LEU A 272 -2.58 16.17 -14.45
CA LEU A 272 -2.30 15.09 -15.40
C LEU A 272 -1.19 14.20 -14.83
N LYS A 273 -1.50 12.93 -14.61
CA LYS A 273 -0.52 11.91 -14.28
C LYS A 273 -0.10 11.20 -15.55
N VAL A 274 1.18 11.24 -15.90
CA VAL A 274 1.72 10.69 -17.16
C VAL A 274 2.81 9.66 -16.86
N THR A 275 2.79 8.54 -17.56
CA THR A 275 3.94 7.63 -17.57
C THR A 275 5.10 8.23 -18.35
N VAL A 276 6.23 8.48 -17.68
CA VAL A 276 7.40 9.15 -18.28
C VAL A 276 8.61 8.25 -18.45
N ALA A 277 8.68 7.15 -17.71
CA ALA A 277 9.82 6.23 -17.72
C ALA A 277 9.42 4.82 -17.23
N LYS A 278 10.37 3.90 -17.29
CA LYS A 278 10.27 2.56 -16.71
C LYS A 278 11.26 2.39 -15.56
N TRP A 279 10.85 1.67 -14.53
CA TRP A 279 11.70 1.22 -13.43
C TRP A 279 12.51 0.00 -13.83
N LEU A 280 13.82 0.06 -13.55
CA LEU A 280 14.72 -1.08 -13.61
C LEU A 280 15.24 -1.41 -12.20
N THR A 281 15.41 -2.70 -11.92
CA THR A 281 16.12 -3.19 -10.73
C THR A 281 17.62 -2.85 -10.80
N PRO A 282 18.39 -3.02 -9.71
CA PRO A 282 19.84 -2.78 -9.73
C PRO A 282 20.61 -3.48 -10.86
N ASN A 283 20.17 -4.67 -11.26
CA ASN A 283 20.74 -5.44 -12.38
C ASN A 283 20.18 -5.03 -13.76
N GLY A 284 19.38 -3.97 -13.84
CA GLY A 284 18.83 -3.44 -15.09
C GLY A 284 17.61 -4.19 -15.61
N ARG A 285 16.95 -5.04 -14.80
CA ARG A 285 15.74 -5.77 -15.21
C ARG A 285 14.50 -4.89 -15.08
N SER A 286 13.67 -4.86 -16.12
CA SER A 286 12.36 -4.21 -16.10
C SER A 286 11.38 -4.96 -15.18
N ILE A 287 10.72 -4.24 -14.28
CA ILE A 287 9.66 -4.78 -13.42
C ILE A 287 8.34 -4.96 -14.20
N SER A 288 8.11 -4.12 -15.22
CA SER A 288 6.86 -4.05 -15.97
C SER A 288 6.49 -5.31 -16.76
N ASP A 289 7.46 -6.14 -17.10
CA ASP A 289 7.23 -7.27 -18.00
C ASP A 289 6.80 -8.53 -17.24
N GLU A 290 7.20 -8.67 -15.97
CA GLU A 290 7.00 -9.91 -15.22
C GLU A 290 6.84 -9.73 -13.70
N GLY A 291 6.96 -8.52 -13.12
CA GLY A 291 7.09 -8.39 -11.67
C GLY A 291 8.26 -9.21 -11.10
N LEU A 292 8.19 -9.51 -9.81
CA LEU A 292 9.16 -10.29 -9.06
C LEU A 292 8.55 -11.64 -8.68
N GLU A 293 9.22 -12.72 -9.09
CA GLU A 293 8.88 -14.06 -8.65
C GLU A 293 9.38 -14.31 -7.23
N ALA A 294 8.52 -14.93 -6.41
CA ALA A 294 8.91 -15.42 -5.10
C ALA A 294 9.94 -16.55 -5.24
N ASP A 295 11.01 -16.52 -4.44
CA ASP A 295 12.00 -17.60 -4.36
C ASP A 295 11.41 -18.84 -3.69
N VAL A 296 10.51 -18.63 -2.72
CA VAL A 296 9.78 -19.68 -2.03
C VAL A 296 8.30 -19.42 -2.24
N LYS A 297 7.71 -20.16 -3.18
CA LYS A 297 6.29 -20.04 -3.52
C LYS A 297 5.44 -20.67 -2.41
N VAL A 298 4.57 -19.86 -1.81
CA VAL A 298 3.59 -20.28 -0.81
C VAL A 298 2.30 -19.56 -1.10
N GLU A 299 1.27 -20.29 -1.49
CA GLU A 299 -0.05 -19.73 -1.78
C GLU A 299 -0.82 -19.47 -0.47
N LEU A 300 -1.57 -18.37 -0.43
CA LEU A 300 -2.54 -18.11 0.63
C LEU A 300 -3.94 -18.44 0.13
N LYS A 301 -4.56 -19.49 0.67
CA LYS A 301 -5.88 -19.96 0.20
C LYS A 301 -7.01 -19.29 0.97
N ALA A 302 -8.21 -19.29 0.38
CA ALA A 302 -9.40 -18.73 1.01
C ALA A 302 -9.71 -19.44 2.35
N GLU A 303 -9.50 -20.76 2.42
CA GLU A 303 -9.70 -21.55 3.63
C GLU A 303 -8.70 -21.20 4.74
N ASP A 304 -7.50 -20.74 4.39
CA ASP A 304 -6.50 -20.27 5.36
C ASP A 304 -6.98 -18.97 6.00
N LEU A 305 -7.50 -18.04 5.19
CA LEU A 305 -8.11 -16.79 5.67
C LEU A 305 -9.30 -17.03 6.59
N GLU A 306 -10.19 -17.98 6.24
CA GLU A 306 -11.34 -18.36 7.08
C GLU A 306 -10.93 -18.93 8.44
N LYS A 307 -9.79 -19.63 8.49
CA LYS A 307 -9.23 -20.20 9.72
C LYS A 307 -8.24 -19.29 10.43
N ASN A 308 -8.03 -18.06 9.92
CA ASN A 308 -7.07 -17.09 10.43
C ASN A 308 -5.63 -17.67 10.50
N LEU A 309 -5.25 -18.43 9.47
CA LEU A 309 -3.92 -19.00 9.29
C LEU A 309 -3.11 -18.12 8.32
N ASP A 310 -1.78 -18.08 8.50
CA ASP A 310 -0.86 -17.36 7.61
C ASP A 310 0.33 -18.25 7.23
N PRO A 311 0.14 -19.21 6.30
CA PRO A 311 1.20 -20.15 5.90
C PRO A 311 2.43 -19.46 5.29
N GLN A 312 2.25 -18.28 4.68
CA GLN A 312 3.36 -17.49 4.14
C GLN A 312 4.25 -16.94 5.25
N LEU A 313 3.65 -16.37 6.30
CA LEU A 313 4.37 -15.89 7.47
C LEU A 313 5.02 -17.04 8.26
N ASP A 314 4.31 -18.15 8.42
CA ASP A 314 4.85 -19.34 9.09
C ASP A 314 6.11 -19.84 8.37
N LYS A 315 6.08 -19.90 7.03
CA LYS A 315 7.25 -20.28 6.22
C LYS A 315 8.40 -19.28 6.32
N ALA A 316 8.11 -17.99 6.38
CA ALA A 316 9.12 -16.96 6.58
C ALA A 316 9.83 -17.09 7.94
N ILE A 317 9.06 -17.36 9.00
CA ILE A 317 9.60 -17.59 10.35
C ILE A 317 10.46 -18.85 10.39
N GLU A 318 10.01 -19.94 9.75
CA GLU A 318 10.77 -21.18 9.62
C GLU A 318 12.14 -20.94 8.96
N LEU A 319 12.15 -20.31 7.77
CA LEU A 319 13.37 -20.05 7.02
C LEU A 319 14.35 -19.13 7.76
N LEU A 320 13.85 -18.10 8.45
CA LEU A 320 14.72 -17.25 9.27
C LEU A 320 15.35 -18.01 10.42
N LYS A 321 14.60 -18.87 11.10
CA LYS A 321 15.14 -19.68 12.21
C LYS A 321 16.22 -20.64 11.74
N GLU A 322 16.06 -21.24 10.56
CA GLU A 322 17.11 -22.07 9.94
C GLU A 322 18.36 -21.24 9.64
N GLN A 323 18.21 -20.06 9.04
CA GLN A 323 19.33 -19.16 8.72
C GLN A 323 20.06 -18.65 9.97
N ILE A 324 19.35 -18.43 11.07
CA ILE A 324 19.94 -18.01 12.35
C ILE A 324 20.68 -19.17 13.02
N THR A 325 20.17 -20.39 12.89
CA THR A 325 20.77 -21.59 13.53
C THR A 325 22.02 -22.07 12.80
N ASN A 326 22.02 -22.05 11.47
CA ASN A 326 23.15 -22.51 10.64
C ASN A 326 24.37 -21.57 10.64
N ASN A 327 24.26 -20.40 11.27
CA ASN A 327 25.32 -19.39 11.39
C ASN A 327 25.97 -19.34 12.79
N LYS A 328 25.66 -20.30 13.66
CA LYS A 328 26.36 -20.56 14.93
C LYS A 328 27.37 -21.68 14.75
#